data_AF-A0A964KNJ2-F1
#
_entry.id   AF-A0A964KNJ2-F1
#
_cell.length_a   1.000
_cell.length_b   1.000
_cell.length_c   1.000
_cell.angle_alpha   90.00
_cell.angle_beta   90.00
_cell.angle_gamma   90.00
#
_symmetry.space_group_name_H-M   'P 1'
#
loop_
_entity.id
_entity.type
_entity.pdbx_description
1 polymer ?
#
loop_
_entity_poly.entity_id
_entity_poly.type
_entity_poly.pdbx_seq_one_letter_code
_entity_poly.pdbx_strand_id
1 'polypeptide(L)' 'MGGGARARIEALVSDAPDGQSELRINADLQLMGHLSELGQPLIKRKADGIFQEFANNLKKLLAG' A
#
# COMPACT_ATOMS: atom_id res chain seq x y z
N MET A 1 12.40 -5.60 24.13
CA MET A 1 11.10 -4.99 23.74
C MET A 1 10.94 -5.14 22.24
N GLY A 2 10.00 -5.97 21.78
CA GLY A 2 9.77 -6.22 20.36
C GLY A 2 8.70 -5.28 19.82
N GLY A 3 8.95 -4.64 18.68
CA GLY A 3 7.90 -4.01 17.88
C GLY A 3 7.42 -5.00 16.83
N GLY A 4 6.18 -4.86 16.40
CA GLY A 4 5.58 -5.71 15.37
C GLY A 4 4.68 -4.90 14.43
N ALA A 5 4.49 -5.43 13.24
CA ALA A 5 3.55 -4.92 12.26
C ALA A 5 2.79 -6.08 11.63
N ARG A 6 1.48 -5.93 11.48
CA ARG A 6 0.62 -6.82 10.71
C ARG A 6 -0.01 -5.99 9.61
N ALA A 7 0.04 -6.49 8.38
CA ALA A 7 -0.62 -5.85 7.24
C ALA A 7 -1.63 -6.82 6.63
N ARG A 8 -2.79 -6.31 6.26
CA ARG A 8 -3.71 -6.97 5.33
C ARG A 8 -3.76 -6.12 4.07
N ILE A 9 -3.46 -6.73 2.93
CA ILE A 9 -3.43 -6.05 1.64
C ILE A 9 -4.42 -6.75 0.72
N GLU A 10 -5.27 -5.97 0.08
CA GLU A 10 -6.22 -6.42 -0.92
C GLU A 10 -5.98 -5.66 -2.22
N ALA A 11 -5.78 -6.39 -3.32
CA ALA A 11 -5.58 -5.83 -4.64
C ALA A 11 -6.69 -6.32 -5.56
N LEU A 12 -7.38 -5.40 -6.21
CA LEU A 12 -8.46 -5.68 -7.15
C LEU A 12 -8.13 -5.06 -8.49
N VAL A 13 -8.27 -5.87 -9.55
CA VAL A 13 -8.17 -5.41 -10.93
C VAL A 13 -9.56 -5.46 -11.53
N SER A 14 -9.97 -4.37 -12.18
CA SER A 14 -11.24 -4.27 -12.90
C SER A 14 -11.05 -3.59 -14.24
N ASP A 15 -11.97 -3.86 -15.16
CA ASP A 15 -12.02 -3.14 -16.43
C ASP A 15 -12.33 -1.66 -16.20
N ALA A 16 -11.66 -0.80 -16.94
CA ALA A 16 -11.91 0.63 -17.02
C ALA A 16 -12.31 1.02 -18.46
N PRO A 17 -12.90 2.20 -18.68
CA PRO A 17 -13.24 2.68 -20.02
C PRO A 17 -12.04 2.64 -20.98
N ASP A 18 -12.36 2.57 -22.28
CA ASP A 18 -11.37 2.61 -23.37
C ASP A 18 -10.35 1.45 -23.36
N GLY A 19 -10.74 0.28 -22.85
CA GLY A 19 -9.89 -0.91 -22.81
C GLY A 19 -8.75 -0.82 -21.79
N GLN A 20 -8.84 0.11 -20.84
CA GLN A 20 -7.89 0.23 -19.74
C GLN A 20 -8.26 -0.71 -18.60
N SER A 21 -7.35 -0.86 -17.63
CA SER A 21 -7.61 -1.57 -16.38
C SER A 21 -7.37 -0.64 -15.19
N GLU A 22 -8.25 -0.71 -14.20
CA GLU A 22 -8.07 -0.05 -12.91
C GLU A 22 -7.49 -1.06 -11.91
N LEU A 23 -6.43 -0.67 -11.19
CA LEU A 23 -5.90 -1.40 -10.05
C LEU A 23 -6.19 -0.63 -8.78
N ARG A 24 -6.97 -1.22 -7.88
CA ARG A 24 -7.21 -0.68 -6.53
C ARG A 24 -6.47 -1.51 -5.50
N ILE A 25 -5.68 -0.86 -4.64
CA ILE A 25 -4.97 -1.49 -3.54
C ILE A 25 -5.48 -0.90 -2.23
N ASN A 26 -6.04 -1.75 -1.37
CA ASN A 26 -6.42 -1.42 -0.01
C ASN A 26 -5.41 -2.06 0.95
N ALA A 27 -4.96 -1.31 1.95
CA ALA A 27 -4.00 -1.81 2.92
C ALA A 27 -4.36 -1.38 4.33
N ASP A 28 -4.61 -2.37 5.18
CA ASP A 28 -4.84 -2.18 6.61
C ASP A 28 -3.57 -2.55 7.37
N LEU A 29 -2.97 -1.57 8.05
CA LEU A 29 -1.76 -1.74 8.84
C LEU A 29 -2.09 -1.68 10.34
N GLN A 30 -1.70 -2.72 11.08
CA GLN A 30 -1.74 -2.76 12.53
C GLN A 30 -0.32 -2.80 13.07
N LEU A 31 0.02 -1.85 13.94
CA LEU A 31 1.33 -1.78 14.59
C LEU A 31 1.21 -2.13 16.06
N MET A 32 2.26 -2.77 16.58
CA MET A 32 2.31 -3.34 17.91
C MET A 32 3.64 -2.99 18.59
N GLY A 33 3.62 -2.81 19.91
CA GLY A 33 4.80 -2.46 20.70
C GLY A 33 5.31 -1.05 20.36
N HIS A 34 6.62 -0.80 20.47
CA HIS A 34 7.20 0.53 20.28
C HIS A 34 6.88 1.19 18.92
N LEU A 35 6.51 0.41 17.88
CA LEU A 35 6.10 0.96 16.59
C LEU A 35 4.79 1.75 16.67
N SER A 36 3.91 1.48 17.65
CA SER A 36 2.71 2.30 17.85
C SER A 36 3.02 3.71 18.38
N GLU A 37 4.21 3.95 18.92
CA GLU A 37 4.64 5.25 19.47
C GLU A 37 4.95 6.27 18.37
N LEU A 38 5.21 5.81 17.13
CA LEU A 38 5.49 6.67 15.97
C LEU A 38 4.26 7.50 15.54
N GLY A 39 3.06 7.12 15.99
CA GLY A 39 1.81 7.81 15.70
C GLY A 39 1.25 7.54 14.30
N GLN A 40 -0.08 7.37 14.23
CA GLN A 40 -0.78 7.03 12.98
C GLN A 40 -0.47 7.94 11.77
N PRO A 41 -0.28 9.27 11.91
CA PRO A 41 0.00 10.14 10.76
C PRO A 41 1.32 9.83 10.05
N LEU A 42 2.37 9.52 10.81
CA LEU A 42 3.71 9.27 10.28
C LEU A 42 3.80 7.90 9.59
N ILE A 43 3.11 6.93 10.18
CA ILE A 43 2.94 5.57 9.65
C ILE A 43 2.13 5.59 8.36
N LYS A 44 1.01 6.32 8.33
CA LYS A 44 0.19 6.48 7.12
C LYS A 44 1.00 7.05 5.96
N ARG A 45 1.76 8.13 6.19
CA ARG A 45 2.63 8.73 5.17
C ARG A 45 3.66 7.75 4.60
N LYS A 46 4.28 6.93 5.46
CA LYS A 46 5.24 5.90 5.01
C LYS A 46 4.55 4.80 4.21
N ALA A 47 3.39 4.33 4.66
CA ALA A 47 2.60 3.32 3.95
C ALA A 47 2.17 3.84 2.56
N ASP A 48 1.61 5.05 2.49
CA ASP A 48 1.21 5.70 1.25
C ASP A 48 2.38 5.78 0.25
N GLY A 49 3.58 6.16 0.73
CA GLY A 49 4.79 6.20 -0.09
C GLY A 49 5.18 4.83 -0.67
N ILE A 50 5.16 3.78 0.15
CA ILE A 50 5.47 2.40 -0.29
C ILE A 50 4.48 1.93 -1.37
N PHE A 51 3.18 2.17 -1.17
CA PHE A 51 2.16 1.76 -2.15
C PHE A 51 2.23 2.59 -3.43
N GLN A 52 2.56 3.88 -3.34
CA GLN A 52 2.75 4.72 -4.52
C GLN A 52 3.93 4.26 -5.37
N GLU A 53 5.07 3.92 -4.74
CA GLU A 53 6.23 3.36 -5.43
C GLU A 53 5.91 2.01 -6.08
N PHE A 54 5.20 1.13 -5.37
CA PHE A 54 4.74 -0.14 -5.92
C PHE A 54 3.86 0.06 -7.17
N ALA A 55 2.86 0.95 -7.10
CA ALA A 55 1.98 1.25 -8.22
C ALA A 55 2.75 1.83 -9.42
N ASN A 56 3.73 2.71 -9.17
CA ASN A 56 4.58 3.27 -10.22
C ASN A 56 5.45 2.19 -10.90
N ASN A 57 6.02 1.27 -10.12
CA ASN A 57 6.83 0.18 -10.65
C ASN A 57 5.98 -0.79 -11.49
N LEU A 58 4.76 -1.08 -11.04
CA LEU A 58 3.84 -1.91 -11.82
C LEU A 58 3.46 -1.26 -13.15
N LYS A 59 3.16 0.05 -13.16
CA LYS A 59 2.90 0.79 -14.40
C LYS A 59 4.08 0.72 -15.37
N LYS A 60 5.31 0.90 -14.87
CA LYS A 60 6.54 0.80 -15.68
C LYS A 60 6.71 -0.60 -16.27
N LEU A 61 6.45 -1.65 -15.48
CA LEU A 61 6.56 -3.03 -15.93
C LEU A 61 5.54 -3.36 -17.04
N LEU A 62 4.32 -2.82 -16.93
CA LEU A 62 3.23 -3.06 -17.87
C LEU A 62 3.32 -2.21 -19.15
N ALA A 63 3.98 -1.04 -19.08
CA ALA A 63 4.18 -0.13 -20.21
C ALA A 63 5.35 -0.54 -21.13
N GLY A 64 5.74 -1.82 -21.11
CA GLY A 64 6.85 -2.37 -21.89
C GLY A 64 6.85 -1.97 -23.36
#